data_AF-A0A8J6W2D5-F1
#
_entry.id   AF-A0A8J6W2D5-F1
#
_cell.length_a   1.000
_cell.length_b   1.000
_cell.length_c   1.000
_cell.angle_alpha   90.00
_cell.angle_beta   90.00
_cell.angle_gamma   90.00
#
_symmetry.space_group_name_H-M   'P 1'
#
loop_
_entity.id
_entity.type
_entity.pdbx_description
1 polymer ?
#
loop_
_entity_poly.entity_id
_entity_poly.type
_entity_poly.pdbx_seq_one_letter_code
_entity_poly.pdbx_strand_id
1 'polypeptide(L)'
;MLVKIISPEKGSRFQTGEMIEFKGTAEKSIVSIKLLAEDKWPLGEARVTDGKWAVSCKFNTSGERKVTAQGIDASGNQIVRSDLKIVLQDLRTFHLAAFDLPEPSDSIRSKTLILWATFYKVHRAQDIPDGYPLLDMAGNNLGPKLSKHDWCHAALQGTVQVLDANGKPRTFNFAGRSSEAQVDCSSLFRSLNLNEIQGTNRVCFAVSKGTFGEGTNGFLLVPFRSIAVDRTKIPIGSVIYISDARGQQITLPTGEVVKHDGYFFAADVGGAIKDN
;
A
#
# COMPACT_ATOMS: atom_id res chain seq x y z
N MET A 1 43.59 9.99 8.22
CA MET A 1 42.36 10.78 8.09
C MET A 1 41.28 9.87 7.56
N LEU A 2 40.48 9.34 8.48
CA LEU A 2 39.49 8.32 8.21
C LEU A 2 38.15 8.82 8.75
N VAL A 3 37.17 8.84 7.86
CA VAL A 3 35.74 8.89 8.17
C VAL A 3 35.15 7.59 7.66
N LYS A 4 34.28 6.98 8.45
CA LYS A 4 33.61 5.73 8.08
C LYS A 4 32.14 5.82 8.41
N ILE A 5 31.31 5.46 7.45
CA ILE A 5 29.88 5.19 7.68
C ILE A 5 29.78 3.74 8.18
N ILE A 6 29.17 3.55 9.35
CA ILE A 6 28.98 2.26 10.03
C ILE A 6 27.55 1.77 9.86
N SER A 7 26.59 2.69 9.89
CA SER A 7 25.18 2.41 9.64
C SER A 7 24.62 3.50 8.72
N PRO A 8 23.77 3.15 7.75
CA PRO A 8 23.40 1.78 7.38
C PRO A 8 24.53 1.06 6.65
N GLU A 9 24.35 -0.25 6.42
CA GLU A 9 25.32 -1.07 5.69
C GLU A 9 25.24 -0.83 4.18
N LYS A 10 26.29 -1.22 3.45
CA LYS A 10 26.32 -1.10 2.00
C LYS A 10 25.22 -1.95 1.37
N GLY A 11 24.38 -1.32 0.56
CA GLY A 11 23.25 -1.98 -0.10
C GLY A 11 22.00 -2.14 0.76
N SER A 12 21.98 -1.57 1.98
CA SER A 12 20.75 -1.51 2.78
C SER A 12 19.61 -0.85 2.01
N ARG A 13 18.40 -1.37 2.24
CA ARG A 13 17.18 -0.98 1.54
C ARG A 13 16.25 -0.25 2.50
N PHE A 14 15.69 0.88 2.04
CA PHE A 14 14.77 1.71 2.82
C PHE A 14 13.60 2.16 1.97
N GLN A 15 12.52 2.57 2.61
CA GLN A 15 11.35 3.14 1.94
C GLN A 15 11.51 4.65 1.71
N THR A 16 10.95 5.16 0.61
CA THR A 16 10.81 6.61 0.42
C THR A 16 9.98 7.21 1.57
N GLY A 17 10.42 8.35 2.11
CA GLY A 17 9.81 9.02 3.25
C GLY A 17 10.15 8.42 4.63
N GLU A 18 10.81 7.27 4.68
CA GLU A 18 11.37 6.68 5.90
C GLU A 18 12.46 7.58 6.48
N MET A 19 12.52 7.67 7.81
CA MET A 19 13.58 8.38 8.52
C MET A 19 14.79 7.46 8.64
N ILE A 20 15.88 7.77 7.94
CA ILE A 20 17.11 6.95 7.95
C ILE A 20 18.15 7.65 8.82
N GLU A 21 18.68 6.92 9.81
CA GLU A 21 19.77 7.40 10.67
C GLU A 21 21.12 6.85 10.19
N PHE A 22 21.98 7.75 9.73
CA PHE A 22 23.36 7.46 9.36
C PHE A 22 24.26 7.65 10.57
N LYS A 23 25.06 6.64 10.90
CA LYS A 23 26.04 6.68 11.99
C LYS A 23 27.41 6.31 11.47
N GLY A 24 28.43 6.86 12.11
CA GLY A 24 29.78 6.51 11.76
C GLY A 24 30.81 6.94 12.79
N THR A 25 32.07 6.75 12.40
CA THR A 25 33.24 7.20 13.16
C THR A 25 34.07 8.17 12.35
N ALA A 26 34.85 8.99 13.06
CA ALA A 26 35.84 9.88 12.50
C ALA A 26 37.07 9.98 13.40
N GLU A 27 38.24 10.22 12.80
CA GLU A 27 39.47 10.51 13.54
C GLU A 27 39.41 11.86 14.27
N LYS A 28 40.29 12.04 15.28
CA LYS A 28 40.31 13.22 16.17
C LYS A 28 40.47 14.56 15.47
N SER A 29 41.06 14.61 14.26
CA SER A 29 41.23 15.85 13.50
C SER A 29 39.94 16.33 12.83
N ILE A 30 38.89 15.50 12.81
CA ILE A 30 37.58 15.82 12.23
C ILE A 30 36.65 16.31 13.33
N VAL A 31 36.10 17.50 13.18
CA VAL A 31 35.19 18.12 14.17
C VAL A 31 33.73 18.07 13.74
N SER A 32 33.45 18.01 12.44
CA SER A 32 32.09 17.82 11.92
C SER A 32 32.06 16.95 10.66
N ILE A 33 30.89 16.38 10.41
CA ILE A 33 30.55 15.59 9.23
C ILE A 33 29.42 16.27 8.48
N LYS A 34 29.63 16.53 7.19
CA LYS A 34 28.57 16.91 6.25
C LYS A 34 28.16 15.70 5.43
N LEU A 35 26.87 15.38 5.44
CA LEU A 35 26.31 14.27 4.68
C LEU A 35 25.67 14.79 3.38
N LEU A 36 26.02 14.17 2.26
CA LEU A 36 25.56 14.55 0.92
C LEU A 36 24.96 13.35 0.20
N ALA A 37 23.95 13.58 -0.64
CA ALA A 37 23.53 12.65 -1.68
C ALA A 37 24.13 13.06 -3.04
N GLU A 38 24.62 12.09 -3.80
CA GLU A 38 25.22 12.28 -5.13
C GLU A 38 26.29 13.37 -5.17
N ASP A 39 27.11 13.45 -4.10
CA ASP A 39 28.15 14.47 -3.89
C ASP A 39 27.65 15.94 -3.95
N LYS A 40 26.34 16.17 -4.03
CA LYS A 40 25.76 17.48 -4.37
C LYS A 40 24.71 17.95 -3.37
N TRP A 41 23.80 17.08 -2.95
CA TRP A 41 22.61 17.47 -2.23
C TRP A 41 22.78 17.29 -0.72
N PRO A 42 22.73 18.35 0.10
CA PRO A 42 22.92 18.23 1.54
C PRO A 42 21.78 17.44 2.19
N LEU A 43 22.16 16.43 2.98
CA LEU A 43 21.25 15.60 3.77
C LEU A 43 21.24 16.02 5.24
N GLY A 44 22.33 16.60 5.73
CA GLY A 44 22.47 17.10 7.10
C GLY A 44 23.93 17.27 7.52
N GLU A 45 24.14 17.75 8.74
CA GLU A 45 25.46 17.91 9.34
C GLU A 45 25.42 17.46 10.80
N ALA A 46 26.53 16.91 11.31
CA ALA A 46 26.70 16.53 12.70
C ALA A 46 28.08 16.89 13.22
N ARG A 47 28.16 17.24 14.51
CA ARG A 47 29.44 17.32 15.22
C ARG A 47 29.95 15.92 15.54
N VAL A 48 31.27 15.77 15.55
CA VAL A 48 31.93 14.55 16.02
C VAL A 48 32.13 14.67 17.53
N THR A 49 31.56 13.73 18.28
CA THR A 49 31.74 13.61 19.73
C THR A 49 32.29 12.23 20.04
N ASP A 50 33.40 12.16 20.78
CA ASP A 50 34.10 10.90 21.10
C ASP A 50 34.38 10.02 19.88
N GLY A 51 34.72 10.66 18.76
CA GLY A 51 35.01 10.00 17.48
C GLY A 51 33.78 9.42 16.78
N LYS A 52 32.56 9.73 17.22
CA LYS A 52 31.30 9.25 16.66
C LYS A 52 30.43 10.41 16.15
N TRP A 53 29.57 10.11 15.19
CA TRP A 53 28.62 11.07 14.61
C TRP A 53 27.34 10.36 14.18
N ALA A 54 26.24 11.12 14.11
CA ALA A 54 24.95 10.65 13.61
C ALA A 54 24.19 11.75 12.88
N VAL A 55 23.59 11.44 11.73
CA VAL A 55 22.73 12.34 10.93
C VAL A 55 21.48 11.57 10.51
N SER A 56 20.30 12.12 10.76
CA SER A 56 19.04 11.56 10.29
C SER A 56 18.50 12.35 9.10
N CYS A 57 18.19 11.67 7.99
CA CYS A 57 17.61 12.32 6.81
C CYS A 57 16.55 11.44 6.12
N LYS A 58 15.71 12.07 5.31
CA LYS A 58 14.67 11.40 4.51
C LYS A 58 14.98 11.56 3.03
N PHE A 59 14.59 10.57 2.25
CA PHE A 59 14.62 10.65 0.80
C PHE A 59 13.21 10.52 0.24
N ASN A 60 12.89 11.37 -0.73
CA ASN A 60 11.55 11.45 -1.31
C ASN A 60 11.46 10.83 -2.71
N THR A 61 12.56 10.25 -3.21
CA THR A 61 12.64 9.64 -4.53
C THR A 61 13.33 8.28 -4.43
N SER A 62 12.90 7.32 -5.26
CA SER A 62 13.41 5.95 -5.25
C SER A 62 14.64 5.75 -6.16
N GLY A 63 15.26 4.58 -6.05
CA GLY A 63 16.46 4.18 -6.79
C GLY A 63 17.70 4.06 -5.92
N GLU A 64 18.82 3.68 -6.55
CA GLU A 64 20.13 3.67 -5.88
C GLU A 64 20.51 5.12 -5.52
N ARG A 65 21.09 5.30 -4.33
CA ARG A 65 21.68 6.56 -3.89
C ARG A 65 23.10 6.36 -3.42
N LYS A 66 23.98 7.23 -3.89
CA LYS A 66 25.30 7.44 -3.29
C LYS A 66 25.17 8.46 -2.17
N VAL A 67 25.56 8.06 -0.96
CA VAL A 67 25.65 8.91 0.22
C VAL A 67 27.11 9.11 0.57
N THR A 68 27.52 10.36 0.75
CA THR A 68 28.91 10.73 1.03
C THR A 68 28.99 11.49 2.35
N ALA A 69 29.79 10.98 3.28
CA ALA A 69 30.17 11.65 4.50
C ALA A 69 31.49 12.40 4.28
N GLN A 70 31.46 13.72 4.35
CA GLN A 70 32.63 14.60 4.26
C GLN A 70 33.09 15.00 5.65
N GLY A 71 34.35 14.72 5.98
CA GLY A 71 34.98 15.13 7.24
C GLY A 71 35.61 16.52 7.13
N ILE A 72 35.23 17.39 8.05
CA ILE A 72 35.65 18.79 8.12
C ILE A 72 36.53 19.00 9.37
N ASP A 73 37.66 19.67 9.20
CA ASP A 73 38.57 20.03 10.30
C ASP A 73 38.13 21.30 11.05
N ALA A 74 38.85 21.65 12.11
CA ALA A 74 38.55 22.84 12.92
C ALA A 74 38.70 24.18 12.17
N SER A 75 39.41 24.18 11.04
CA SER A 75 39.58 25.33 10.16
C SER A 75 38.52 25.41 9.06
N GLY A 76 37.59 24.45 9.01
CA GLY A 76 36.51 24.38 8.01
C GLY A 76 36.92 23.70 6.70
N ASN A 77 38.12 23.11 6.62
CA ASN A 77 38.57 22.44 5.42
C ASN A 77 38.00 21.02 5.34
N GLN A 78 37.54 20.63 4.16
CA GLN A 78 37.22 19.24 3.86
C GLN A 78 38.53 18.47 3.65
N ILE A 79 38.78 17.48 4.50
CA ILE A 79 40.06 16.74 4.49
C ILE A 79 39.91 15.24 4.21
N VAL A 80 38.68 14.70 4.25
CA VAL A 80 38.41 13.27 3.99
C VAL A 80 36.96 13.05 3.55
N ARG A 81 36.70 11.94 2.84
CA ARG A 81 35.35 11.48 2.49
C ARG A 81 35.17 9.96 2.65
N SER A 82 33.93 9.54 2.84
CA SER A 82 33.50 8.15 2.86
C SER A 82 32.19 7.98 2.10
N ASP A 83 32.11 6.99 1.21
CA ASP A 83 30.95 6.76 0.35
C ASP A 83 30.20 5.49 0.75
N LEU A 84 28.87 5.55 0.70
CA LEU A 84 27.95 4.45 0.93
C LEU A 84 26.92 4.41 -0.19
N LYS A 85 26.61 3.22 -0.70
CA LYS A 85 25.46 3.02 -1.58
C LYS A 85 24.30 2.43 -0.80
N ILE A 86 23.12 3.04 -0.92
CA ILE A 86 21.86 2.52 -0.40
C ILE A 86 20.83 2.42 -1.53
N VAL A 87 19.77 1.66 -1.30
CA VAL A 87 18.67 1.50 -2.26
C VAL A 87 17.38 1.99 -1.64
N LEU A 88 16.73 2.95 -2.29
CA LEU A 88 15.43 3.47 -1.87
C LEU A 88 14.33 2.86 -2.72
N GLN A 89 13.34 2.30 -2.07
CA GLN A 89 12.18 1.71 -2.70
C GLN A 89 10.98 2.62 -2.47
N ASP A 90 10.25 2.92 -3.54
CA ASP A 90 9.04 3.68 -3.38
C ASP A 90 7.96 2.79 -2.78
N LEU A 91 7.36 3.20 -1.66
CA LEU A 91 6.12 2.58 -1.19
C LEU A 91 4.96 2.85 -2.18
N ARG A 92 5.10 3.85 -3.05
CA ARG A 92 4.11 4.16 -4.09
C ARG A 92 4.22 3.29 -5.33
N THR A 93 5.30 2.53 -5.45
CA THR A 93 5.37 1.40 -6.37
C THR A 93 5.51 0.14 -5.52
N PHE A 94 4.37 -0.35 -5.03
CA PHE A 94 4.07 -1.71 -5.45
C PHE A 94 4.37 -1.70 -6.96
N HIS A 95 5.47 -2.32 -7.39
CA HIS A 95 5.35 -3.14 -8.58
C HIS A 95 4.16 -4.02 -8.24
N LEU A 96 2.95 -3.55 -8.59
CA LEU A 96 1.83 -4.39 -8.94
C LEU A 96 2.54 -5.49 -9.70
N ALA A 97 2.68 -6.65 -9.06
CA ALA A 97 3.72 -7.64 -9.36
C ALA A 97 4.00 -7.68 -10.87
N ALA A 98 5.24 -7.81 -11.31
CA ALA A 98 5.64 -7.46 -12.68
C ALA A 98 4.88 -8.18 -13.82
N PHE A 99 3.95 -9.08 -13.49
CA PHE A 99 3.00 -9.76 -14.38
C PHE A 99 3.79 -10.57 -15.41
N ASP A 100 4.92 -11.09 -14.94
CA ASP A 100 5.97 -11.75 -15.67
C ASP A 100 6.26 -13.15 -15.10
N LEU A 101 5.42 -13.64 -14.18
CA LEU A 101 5.57 -14.99 -13.65
C LEU A 101 5.40 -16.02 -14.78
N PRO A 102 6.27 -17.04 -14.83
CA PRO A 102 6.17 -18.11 -15.82
C PRO A 102 4.92 -18.95 -15.56
N GLU A 103 4.40 -19.62 -16.59
CA GLU A 103 3.31 -20.57 -16.40
C GLU A 103 3.71 -21.68 -15.42
N PRO A 104 2.75 -22.18 -14.62
CA PRO A 104 3.05 -23.25 -13.68
C PRO A 104 3.32 -24.54 -14.46
N SER A 105 4.33 -25.30 -14.02
CA SER A 105 4.51 -26.66 -14.52
C SER A 105 3.39 -27.56 -14.03
N ASP A 106 3.09 -28.64 -14.77
CA ASP A 106 2.03 -29.57 -14.38
C ASP A 106 2.31 -30.25 -13.03
N SER A 107 3.59 -30.38 -12.65
CA SER A 107 4.01 -30.93 -11.36
C SER A 107 3.62 -30.10 -10.13
N ILE A 108 3.32 -28.80 -10.30
CA ILE A 108 2.91 -27.92 -9.19
C ILE A 108 1.41 -27.64 -9.16
N ARG A 109 0.65 -28.12 -10.16
CA ARG A 109 -0.81 -27.99 -10.19
C ARG A 109 -1.43 -29.04 -9.29
N SER A 110 -2.05 -28.62 -8.19
CA SER A 110 -2.70 -29.53 -7.25
C SER A 110 -4.10 -29.97 -7.69
N LYS A 111 -4.83 -29.10 -8.42
CA LYS A 111 -6.23 -29.31 -8.79
C LYS A 111 -6.62 -28.45 -10.00
N THR A 112 -7.45 -29.00 -10.87
CA THR A 112 -8.16 -28.22 -11.91
C THR A 112 -9.53 -27.81 -11.39
N LEU A 113 -9.91 -26.55 -11.60
CA LEU A 113 -11.16 -25.96 -11.16
C LEU A 113 -11.89 -25.37 -12.37
N ILE A 114 -13.22 -25.49 -12.38
CA ILE A 114 -14.08 -24.73 -13.28
C ILE A 114 -14.52 -23.51 -12.52
N LEU A 115 -14.11 -22.33 -12.99
CA LEU A 115 -14.37 -21.06 -12.34
C LEU A 115 -15.42 -20.28 -13.12
N TRP A 116 -16.19 -19.47 -12.43
CA TRP A 116 -16.93 -18.36 -13.02
C TRP A 116 -16.34 -17.04 -12.51
N ALA A 117 -16.58 -15.94 -13.21
CA ALA A 117 -16.02 -14.65 -12.84
C ALA A 117 -17.08 -13.56 -12.83
N THR A 118 -16.96 -12.70 -11.82
CA THR A 118 -17.53 -11.36 -11.77
C THR A 118 -16.44 -10.42 -11.27
N PHE A 119 -16.71 -9.12 -11.19
CA PHE A 119 -15.74 -8.16 -10.70
C PHE A 119 -16.37 -7.19 -9.71
N TYR A 120 -15.55 -6.71 -8.80
CA TYR A 120 -15.87 -5.60 -7.91
C TYR A 120 -14.75 -4.56 -8.02
N LYS A 121 -15.05 -3.32 -7.68
CA LYS A 121 -14.10 -2.21 -7.75
C LYS A 121 -14.17 -1.40 -6.47
N VAL A 122 -13.04 -0.85 -6.06
CA VAL A 122 -13.02 0.15 -4.98
C VAL A 122 -13.77 1.38 -5.47
N HIS A 123 -14.95 1.63 -4.89
CA HIS A 123 -15.75 2.81 -5.21
C HIS A 123 -14.97 4.07 -4.81
N ARG A 124 -14.95 5.08 -5.67
CA ARG A 124 -14.38 6.39 -5.33
C ARG A 124 -15.50 7.37 -5.07
N ALA A 125 -15.39 8.09 -3.96
CA ALA A 125 -16.39 9.05 -3.54
C ALA A 125 -15.71 10.35 -3.06
N GLN A 126 -16.45 11.46 -3.15
CA GLN A 126 -16.02 12.75 -2.62
C GLN A 126 -16.60 12.93 -1.22
N ASP A 127 -15.80 13.47 -0.29
CA ASP A 127 -16.31 13.95 0.99
C ASP A 127 -17.19 15.19 0.80
N ILE A 128 -18.42 15.17 1.33
CA ILE A 128 -19.40 16.26 1.18
C ILE A 128 -19.98 16.70 2.54
N PRO A 129 -20.20 18.01 2.78
CA PRO A 129 -20.64 18.51 4.09
C PRO A 129 -21.99 17.95 4.59
N ASP A 130 -22.95 17.79 3.67
CA ASP A 130 -24.34 17.40 3.94
C ASP A 130 -24.63 15.93 3.58
N GLY A 131 -23.61 15.07 3.71
CA GLY A 131 -23.71 13.64 3.43
C GLY A 131 -24.02 12.75 4.64
N TYR A 132 -24.10 11.46 4.38
CA TYR A 132 -24.20 10.39 5.36
C TYR A 132 -22.79 10.03 5.88
N PRO A 133 -22.56 10.03 7.20
CA PRO A 133 -21.23 9.74 7.75
C PRO A 133 -20.84 8.28 7.56
N LEU A 134 -19.53 8.03 7.46
CA LEU A 134 -19.00 6.68 7.67
C LEU A 134 -18.87 6.44 9.18
N LEU A 135 -19.57 5.43 9.69
CA LEU A 135 -19.56 5.08 11.10
C LEU A 135 -18.73 3.84 11.38
N ASP A 136 -18.04 3.80 12.52
CA ASP A 136 -17.40 2.59 13.03
C ASP A 136 -18.41 1.63 13.70
N MET A 137 -17.92 0.49 14.20
CA MET A 137 -18.74 -0.51 14.88
C MET A 137 -19.33 -0.03 16.22
N ALA A 138 -18.80 1.04 16.81
CA ALA A 138 -19.33 1.68 18.01
C ALA A 138 -20.29 2.84 17.69
N GLY A 139 -20.51 3.13 16.40
CA GLY A 139 -21.35 4.24 15.93
C GLY A 139 -20.66 5.60 15.91
N ASN A 140 -19.33 5.66 16.11
CA ASN A 140 -18.59 6.91 16.02
C ASN A 140 -18.35 7.32 14.57
N ASN A 141 -18.36 8.63 14.31
CA ASN A 141 -18.06 9.17 12.99
C ASN A 141 -16.55 9.09 12.69
N LEU A 142 -16.20 8.55 11.52
CA LEU A 142 -14.82 8.41 11.05
C LEU A 142 -14.28 9.67 10.35
N GLY A 143 -15.10 10.70 10.20
CA GLY A 143 -14.77 11.97 9.56
C GLY A 143 -15.58 12.24 8.30
N PRO A 144 -15.35 11.48 7.20
CA PRO A 144 -15.96 11.80 5.92
C PRO A 144 -17.45 11.47 5.90
N LYS A 145 -18.15 12.21 5.04
CA LYS A 145 -19.55 12.03 4.73
C LYS A 145 -19.75 11.89 3.23
N LEU A 146 -20.63 10.99 2.83
CA LEU A 146 -20.85 10.64 1.44
C LEU A 146 -22.27 10.99 0.98
N SER A 147 -22.45 11.22 -0.31
CA SER A 147 -23.79 11.26 -0.90
C SER A 147 -24.53 9.95 -0.63
N LYS A 148 -25.87 9.94 -0.66
CA LYS A 148 -26.65 8.70 -0.49
C LYS A 148 -26.19 7.62 -1.47
N HIS A 149 -25.98 8.02 -2.73
CA HIS A 149 -25.51 7.15 -3.80
C HIS A 149 -24.16 6.52 -3.45
N ASP A 150 -23.18 7.35 -3.08
CA ASP A 150 -21.83 6.88 -2.78
C ASP A 150 -21.75 6.06 -1.51
N TRP A 151 -22.52 6.42 -0.48
CA TRP A 151 -22.60 5.63 0.75
C TRP A 151 -23.15 4.23 0.48
N CYS A 152 -24.24 4.14 -0.30
CA CYS A 152 -24.84 2.85 -0.63
C CYS A 152 -23.94 1.99 -1.53
N HIS A 153 -23.22 2.58 -2.48
CA HIS A 153 -22.22 1.87 -3.27
C HIS A 153 -21.01 1.45 -2.41
N ALA A 154 -20.53 2.29 -1.50
CA ALA A 154 -19.49 1.95 -0.55
C ALA A 154 -19.89 0.74 0.32
N ALA A 155 -21.10 0.76 0.85
CA ALA A 155 -21.65 -0.32 1.68
C ALA A 155 -21.82 -1.63 0.89
N LEU A 156 -22.30 -1.55 -0.35
CA LEU A 156 -22.49 -2.74 -1.21
C LEU A 156 -21.16 -3.37 -1.63
N GLN A 157 -20.16 -2.54 -1.99
CA GLN A 157 -18.83 -3.03 -2.38
C GLN A 157 -17.98 -3.44 -1.18
N GLY A 158 -18.30 -2.97 0.03
CA GLY A 158 -17.55 -3.22 1.26
C GLY A 158 -16.23 -2.43 1.37
N THR A 159 -15.92 -1.55 0.41
CA THR A 159 -14.73 -0.70 0.43
C THR A 159 -15.00 0.58 -0.36
N VAL A 160 -14.51 1.72 0.16
CA VAL A 160 -14.57 3.01 -0.51
C VAL A 160 -13.28 3.79 -0.33
N GLN A 161 -12.84 4.45 -1.40
CA GLN A 161 -11.77 5.44 -1.36
C GLN A 161 -12.41 6.83 -1.41
N VAL A 162 -12.34 7.54 -0.29
CA VAL A 162 -12.89 8.89 -0.15
C VAL A 162 -11.80 9.90 -0.43
N LEU A 163 -12.07 10.83 -1.34
CA LEU A 163 -11.23 11.97 -1.63
C LEU A 163 -11.60 13.11 -0.67
N ASP A 164 -10.61 13.69 0.01
CA ASP A 164 -10.81 14.91 0.78
C ASP A 164 -10.99 16.14 -0.13
N ALA A 165 -11.19 17.31 0.46
CA ALA A 165 -11.34 18.57 -0.28
C ALA A 165 -10.12 18.94 -1.17
N ASN A 166 -8.95 18.37 -0.89
CA ASN A 166 -7.72 18.55 -1.67
C ASN A 166 -7.50 17.41 -2.68
N GLY A 167 -8.47 16.50 -2.83
CA GLY A 167 -8.37 15.33 -3.71
C GLY A 167 -7.46 14.22 -3.17
N LYS A 168 -7.05 14.27 -1.91
CA LYS A 168 -6.21 13.22 -1.32
C LYS A 168 -7.08 12.01 -0.94
N PRO A 169 -6.76 10.80 -1.42
CA PRO A 169 -7.54 9.61 -1.10
C PRO A 169 -7.26 9.08 0.30
N ARG A 170 -8.32 8.62 0.97
CA ARG A 170 -8.27 7.76 2.15
C ARG A 170 -9.25 6.60 1.97
N THR A 171 -8.80 5.39 2.26
CA THR A 171 -9.58 4.17 2.03
C THR A 171 -10.23 3.69 3.33
N PHE A 172 -11.47 3.23 3.22
CA PHE A 172 -12.29 2.71 4.32
C PHE A 172 -12.88 1.36 3.93
N ASN A 173 -12.77 0.39 4.83
CA ASN A 173 -13.20 -0.99 4.61
C ASN A 173 -14.36 -1.38 5.52
N PHE A 174 -15.11 -2.39 5.10
CA PHE A 174 -16.14 -3.04 5.91
C PHE A 174 -15.54 -3.50 7.25
N ALA A 175 -16.13 -3.03 8.35
CA ALA A 175 -15.76 -3.43 9.70
C ALA A 175 -16.81 -4.36 10.35
N GLY A 176 -17.99 -4.44 9.76
CA GLY A 176 -19.10 -5.22 10.28
C GLY A 176 -20.44 -4.58 9.96
N ARG A 177 -21.47 -4.98 10.69
CA ARG A 177 -22.82 -4.42 10.57
C ARG A 177 -23.33 -4.00 11.94
N SER A 178 -23.94 -2.82 12.01
CA SER A 178 -24.69 -2.37 13.18
C SER A 178 -25.99 -3.16 13.34
N SER A 179 -26.60 -3.11 14.53
CA SER A 179 -27.96 -3.63 14.75
C SER A 179 -29.01 -2.81 14.00
N GLU A 180 -28.82 -1.49 13.97
CA GLU A 180 -29.72 -0.53 13.34
C GLU A 180 -29.31 -0.18 11.90
N ALA A 181 -30.29 0.07 11.04
CA ALA A 181 -30.06 0.61 9.70
C ALA A 181 -29.58 2.06 9.77
N GLN A 182 -28.56 2.39 8.96
CA GLN A 182 -27.95 3.71 8.88
C GLN A 182 -28.48 4.50 7.68
N VAL A 183 -28.52 3.89 6.49
CA VAL A 183 -29.00 4.53 5.25
C VAL A 183 -29.87 3.56 4.47
N ASP A 184 -31.02 4.01 3.99
CA ASP A 184 -31.89 3.19 3.14
C ASP A 184 -31.44 3.17 1.67
N CYS A 185 -30.83 2.07 1.25
CA CYS A 185 -30.34 1.86 -0.11
C CYS A 185 -31.34 1.21 -1.08
N SER A 186 -32.56 0.90 -0.63
CA SER A 186 -33.57 0.17 -1.42
C SER A 186 -33.85 0.81 -2.79
N SER A 187 -33.97 2.15 -2.81
CA SER A 187 -34.23 2.93 -4.03
C SER A 187 -33.15 2.80 -5.12
N LEU A 188 -31.90 2.49 -4.74
CA LEU A 188 -30.75 2.43 -5.64
C LEU A 188 -30.53 1.02 -6.22
N PHE A 189 -30.91 -0.02 -5.48
CA PHE A 189 -30.58 -1.41 -5.82
C PHE A 189 -31.83 -2.29 -5.93
N ARG A 190 -32.69 -1.98 -6.91
CA ARG A 190 -33.98 -2.68 -7.11
C ARG A 190 -33.85 -4.18 -7.41
N SER A 191 -32.68 -4.64 -7.85
CA SER A 191 -32.41 -6.05 -8.17
C SER A 191 -31.95 -6.87 -6.97
N LEU A 192 -31.56 -6.24 -5.86
CA LEU A 192 -31.11 -6.95 -4.67
C LEU A 192 -32.31 -7.45 -3.86
N ASN A 193 -32.15 -8.60 -3.21
CA ASN A 193 -33.17 -9.12 -2.32
C ASN A 193 -33.18 -8.37 -0.99
N LEU A 194 -34.25 -8.57 -0.20
CA LEU A 194 -34.46 -7.85 1.06
C LEU A 194 -33.31 -8.05 2.06
N ASN A 195 -32.73 -9.25 2.14
CA ASN A 195 -31.64 -9.54 3.07
C ASN A 195 -30.35 -8.80 2.68
N GLU A 196 -30.06 -8.70 1.38
CA GLU A 196 -28.94 -7.94 0.85
C GLU A 196 -29.09 -6.44 1.10
N ILE A 197 -30.29 -5.89 0.87
CA ILE A 197 -30.60 -4.49 1.18
C ILE A 197 -30.44 -4.22 2.68
N GLN A 198 -31.05 -5.03 3.53
CA GLN A 198 -30.92 -4.87 4.99
C GLN A 198 -29.46 -5.02 5.45
N GLY A 199 -28.69 -5.93 4.85
CA GLY A 199 -27.27 -6.08 5.12
C GLY A 199 -26.44 -4.85 4.72
N THR A 200 -26.78 -4.24 3.59
CA THR A 200 -26.12 -3.04 3.05
C THR A 200 -26.44 -1.80 3.89
N ASN A 201 -27.70 -1.62 4.27
CA ASN A 201 -28.15 -0.48 5.07
C ASN A 201 -27.47 -0.39 6.44
N ARG A 202 -26.86 -1.47 6.93
CA ARG A 202 -26.27 -1.59 8.27
C ARG A 202 -24.74 -1.58 8.28
N VAL A 203 -24.07 -1.38 7.14
CA VAL A 203 -22.61 -1.50 7.06
C VAL A 203 -21.90 -0.44 7.92
N CYS A 204 -20.98 -0.90 8.76
CA CYS A 204 -20.01 -0.05 9.46
C CYS A 204 -18.63 -0.18 8.79
N PHE A 205 -17.81 0.84 8.95
CA PHE A 205 -16.51 0.97 8.29
C PHE A 205 -15.37 1.07 9.31
N ALA A 206 -14.15 0.86 8.82
CA ALA A 206 -12.91 1.17 9.52
C ALA A 206 -11.92 1.79 8.53
N VAL A 207 -10.97 2.57 9.04
CA VAL A 207 -9.87 3.09 8.22
C VAL A 207 -9.04 1.92 7.72
N SER A 208 -8.86 1.83 6.41
CA SER A 208 -8.04 0.79 5.80
C SER A 208 -6.56 1.05 6.02
N LYS A 209 -5.80 -0.03 6.21
CA LYS A 209 -4.33 -0.09 6.18
C LYS A 209 -3.79 -0.08 4.75
N GLY A 210 -4.60 -0.52 3.78
CA GLY A 210 -4.23 -0.66 2.37
C GLY A 210 -4.80 0.44 1.49
N THR A 211 -4.13 0.74 0.37
CA THR A 211 -4.65 1.71 -0.61
C THR A 211 -5.95 1.23 -1.26
N PHE A 212 -6.10 -0.08 -1.46
CA PHE A 212 -7.26 -0.69 -2.12
C PHE A 212 -8.12 -1.53 -1.18
N GLY A 213 -7.94 -1.35 0.13
CA GLY A 213 -8.66 -2.10 1.13
C GLY A 213 -7.97 -3.40 1.54
N GLU A 214 -8.62 -4.08 2.48
CA GLU A 214 -8.25 -5.39 2.99
C GLU A 214 -9.34 -6.42 2.71
N GLY A 215 -8.93 -7.61 2.30
CA GLY A 215 -9.79 -8.78 2.25
C GLY A 215 -9.82 -9.54 3.57
N THR A 216 -10.10 -10.83 3.47
CA THR A 216 -10.12 -11.76 4.61
C THR A 216 -8.74 -11.87 5.27
N ASN A 217 -8.72 -12.02 6.59
CA ASN A 217 -7.49 -12.09 7.41
C ASN A 217 -6.58 -10.85 7.30
N GLY A 218 -7.10 -9.71 6.82
CA GLY A 218 -6.34 -8.48 6.69
C GLY A 218 -5.35 -8.47 5.53
N PHE A 219 -5.49 -9.37 4.55
CA PHE A 219 -4.70 -9.32 3.33
C PHE A 219 -4.97 -8.03 2.57
N LEU A 220 -3.92 -7.28 2.24
CA LEU A 220 -4.06 -6.09 1.42
C LEU A 220 -4.46 -6.48 0.00
N LEU A 221 -5.52 -5.86 -0.51
CA LEU A 221 -6.00 -6.12 -1.86
C LEU A 221 -5.09 -5.44 -2.87
N VAL A 222 -4.82 -6.17 -3.97
CA VAL A 222 -3.96 -5.72 -5.05
C VAL A 222 -4.75 -5.82 -6.34
N PRO A 223 -5.03 -4.70 -7.03
CA PRO A 223 -5.78 -4.70 -8.27
C PRO A 223 -5.25 -5.73 -9.28
N PHE A 224 -6.15 -6.51 -9.84
CA PHE A 224 -5.85 -7.63 -10.75
C PHE A 224 -4.95 -8.73 -10.15
N ARG A 225 -4.74 -8.79 -8.83
CA ARG A 225 -4.02 -9.89 -8.17
C ARG A 225 -4.85 -10.58 -7.12
N SER A 226 -5.62 -9.82 -6.35
CA SER A 226 -6.50 -10.39 -5.34
C SER A 226 -7.86 -10.75 -5.93
N ILE A 227 -8.38 -11.91 -5.56
CA ILE A 227 -9.74 -12.34 -5.91
C ILE A 227 -10.52 -12.75 -4.67
N ALA A 228 -11.85 -12.63 -4.77
CA ALA A 228 -12.78 -13.18 -3.81
C ALA A 228 -13.16 -14.61 -4.21
N VAL A 229 -13.16 -15.53 -3.24
CA VAL A 229 -13.46 -16.95 -3.46
C VAL A 229 -14.46 -17.49 -2.43
N ASP A 230 -15.07 -18.62 -2.74
CA ASP A 230 -15.68 -19.51 -1.78
C ASP A 230 -14.58 -20.29 -1.04
N ARG A 231 -14.31 -19.85 0.19
CA ARG A 231 -13.28 -20.44 1.06
C ARG A 231 -13.46 -21.94 1.34
N THR A 232 -14.65 -22.51 1.09
CA THR A 232 -14.90 -23.95 1.25
C THR A 232 -14.38 -24.76 0.06
N LYS A 233 -14.19 -24.11 -1.09
CA LYS A 233 -13.63 -24.71 -2.32
C LYS A 233 -12.18 -24.33 -2.52
N ILE A 234 -11.85 -23.06 -2.28
CA ILE A 234 -10.51 -22.50 -2.44
C ILE A 234 -10.08 -21.84 -1.13
N PRO A 235 -9.15 -22.44 -0.38
CA PRO A 235 -8.69 -21.86 0.87
C PRO A 235 -8.13 -20.44 0.68
N ILE A 236 -8.47 -19.54 1.60
CA ILE A 236 -7.87 -18.19 1.64
C ILE A 236 -6.35 -18.32 1.81
N GLY A 237 -5.61 -17.55 1.03
CA GLY A 237 -4.15 -17.64 0.91
C GLY A 237 -3.67 -18.53 -0.24
N SER A 238 -4.57 -19.18 -0.97
CA SER A 238 -4.19 -19.96 -2.16
C SER A 238 -3.73 -19.06 -3.30
N VAL A 239 -2.78 -19.56 -4.10
CA VAL A 239 -2.42 -19.01 -5.41
C VAL A 239 -3.14 -19.81 -6.49
N ILE A 240 -3.80 -19.11 -7.40
CA ILE A 240 -4.58 -19.70 -8.48
C ILE A 240 -3.99 -19.23 -9.80
N TYR A 241 -3.80 -20.17 -10.71
CA TYR A 241 -3.46 -19.87 -12.09
C TYR A 241 -4.71 -20.01 -12.96
N ILE A 242 -5.06 -18.95 -13.66
CA ILE A 242 -6.19 -18.90 -14.60
C ILE A 242 -5.61 -18.67 -16.00
N SER A 243 -5.60 -19.73 -16.82
CA SER A 243 -5.03 -19.70 -18.17
C SER A 243 -5.62 -18.58 -19.02
N ASP A 244 -6.93 -18.37 -18.94
CA ASP A 244 -7.66 -17.43 -19.80
C ASP A 244 -7.33 -15.97 -19.48
N ALA A 245 -6.84 -15.70 -18.26
CA ALA A 245 -6.36 -14.38 -17.86
C ALA A 245 -4.95 -14.10 -18.39
N ARG A 246 -4.14 -15.14 -18.67
CA ARG A 246 -2.77 -14.94 -19.14
C ARG A 246 -2.75 -14.26 -20.51
N GLY A 247 -1.91 -13.25 -20.64
CA GLY A 247 -1.76 -12.46 -21.87
C GLY A 247 -2.84 -11.39 -22.06
N GLN A 248 -3.91 -11.38 -21.25
CA GLN A 248 -4.93 -10.33 -21.32
C GLN A 248 -4.35 -8.98 -20.94
N GLN A 249 -4.71 -7.94 -21.69
CA GLN A 249 -4.30 -6.57 -21.40
C GLN A 249 -5.15 -6.00 -20.26
N ILE A 250 -4.48 -5.45 -19.25
CA ILE A 250 -5.11 -4.78 -18.11
C ILE A 250 -4.50 -3.41 -17.92
N THR A 251 -5.33 -2.44 -17.52
CA THR A 251 -4.89 -1.09 -17.16
C THR A 251 -4.80 -0.99 -15.65
N LEU A 252 -3.60 -0.81 -15.13
CA LEU A 252 -3.33 -0.67 -13.71
C LEU A 252 -3.84 0.68 -13.19
N PRO A 253 -4.03 0.84 -11.86
CA PRO A 253 -4.43 2.12 -11.26
C PRO A 253 -3.47 3.28 -11.56
N THR A 254 -2.22 2.98 -11.92
CA THR A 254 -1.21 3.94 -12.36
C THR A 254 -1.47 4.46 -13.78
N GLY A 255 -2.37 3.83 -14.54
CA GLY A 255 -2.59 4.05 -15.97
C GLY A 255 -1.71 3.18 -16.86
N GLU A 256 -0.74 2.46 -16.30
CA GLU A 256 0.12 1.53 -17.04
C GLU A 256 -0.70 0.37 -17.61
N VAL A 257 -0.42 0.02 -18.87
CA VAL A 257 -1.04 -1.14 -19.52
C VAL A 257 -0.04 -2.29 -19.52
N VAL A 258 -0.43 -3.41 -18.92
CA VAL A 258 0.40 -4.62 -18.83
C VAL A 258 -0.38 -5.83 -19.35
N LYS A 259 0.33 -6.91 -19.68
CA LYS A 259 -0.28 -8.23 -19.90
C LYS A 259 -0.29 -8.99 -18.60
N HIS A 260 -1.41 -9.60 -18.24
CA HIS A 260 -1.48 -10.39 -17.02
C HIS A 260 -0.74 -11.74 -17.17
N ASP A 261 -0.08 -12.20 -16.12
CA ASP A 261 0.61 -13.50 -16.04
C ASP A 261 -0.31 -14.71 -15.76
N GLY A 262 -1.60 -14.49 -15.52
CA GLY A 262 -2.58 -15.51 -15.12
C GLY A 262 -2.64 -15.83 -13.61
N TYR A 263 -1.84 -15.20 -12.75
CA TYR A 263 -1.81 -15.54 -11.32
C TYR A 263 -2.64 -14.63 -10.43
N PHE A 264 -3.47 -15.26 -9.60
CA PHE A 264 -4.29 -14.59 -8.60
C PHE A 264 -4.04 -15.17 -7.22
N PHE A 265 -4.30 -14.36 -6.19
CA PHE A 265 -4.21 -14.69 -4.80
C PHE A 265 -5.61 -14.62 -4.17
N ALA A 266 -6.04 -15.71 -3.54
CA ALA A 266 -7.31 -15.79 -2.84
C ALA A 266 -7.24 -14.99 -1.53
N ALA A 267 -7.52 -13.69 -1.61
CA ALA A 267 -7.40 -12.76 -0.50
C ALA A 267 -8.74 -12.43 0.16
N ASP A 268 -9.85 -12.71 -0.50
CA ASP A 268 -11.14 -12.15 -0.10
C ASP A 268 -12.31 -13.14 -0.22
N VAL A 269 -13.46 -12.75 0.31
CA VAL A 269 -14.74 -13.48 0.19
C VAL A 269 -15.87 -12.51 -0.10
N GLY A 270 -16.93 -13.00 -0.74
CA GLY A 270 -18.16 -12.23 -0.91
C GLY A 270 -19.39 -13.05 -0.54
N GLY A 271 -20.44 -12.39 -0.05
CA GLY A 271 -21.69 -13.06 0.33
C GLY A 271 -22.29 -13.88 -0.83
N ALA A 272 -22.23 -13.34 -2.04
CA ALA A 272 -22.71 -13.95 -3.27
C ALA A 272 -21.66 -14.82 -4.00
N ILE A 273 -20.42 -14.87 -3.52
CA ILE A 273 -19.38 -15.72 -4.12
C ILE A 273 -19.52 -17.12 -3.52
N LYS A 274 -20.02 -18.05 -4.34
CA LYS A 274 -20.33 -19.44 -3.98
C LYS A 274 -19.84 -20.39 -5.06
N ASP A 275 -19.38 -21.55 -4.62
CA ASP A 275 -18.87 -22.64 -5.47
C ASP A 275 -17.72 -22.23 -6.42
N ASN A 276 -17.04 -21.13 -6.10
CA ASN A 276 -15.99 -20.52 -6.92
C ASN A 276 -14.68 -20.41 -6.17
#